data_AF-A0A8X6X1P4-F1
#
_entry.id   AF-A0A8X6X1P4-F1
#
_cell.length_a   1.000
_cell.length_b   1.000
_cell.length_c   1.000
_cell.angle_alpha   90.00
_cell.angle_beta   90.00
_cell.angle_gamma   90.00
#
_symmetry.space_group_name_H-M   'P 1'
#
loop_
_entity.id
_entity.type
_entity.pdbx_description
1 polymer ?
#
loop_
_entity_poly.entity_id
_entity_poly.type
_entity_poly.pdbx_seq_one_letter_code
_entity_poly.pdbx_strand_id
1 'polypeptide(L)'
;MVKFTPNLPRFDYLTDIGKLTDDIKSMAIRNLNTGYQRELNYRHYDGSFSAFGQSDNEGSMFLTAFVLRSFYEAQRYITIDDSLLTDMQKWITDRQQADGCFPNVGRIIDTGIQGGLEGEKPRAF
;
A
#
# COMPACT_ATOMS: atom_id res chain seq x y z
N MET A 1 6.33 3.85 1.22
CA MET A 1 5.48 3.16 2.21
C MET A 1 6.08 2.99 3.61
N VAL A 2 7.39 2.74 3.75
CA VAL A 2 8.07 2.48 5.06
C VAL A 2 7.82 3.56 6.13
N LYS A 3 7.51 4.80 5.77
CA LYS A 3 7.19 5.88 6.73
C LYS A 3 5.69 6.14 6.93
N PHE A 4 4.83 5.49 6.14
CA PHE A 4 3.38 5.68 6.17
C PHE A 4 2.70 4.55 6.95
N THR A 5 2.96 3.29 6.59
CA THR A 5 2.31 2.11 7.18
C THR A 5 2.61 1.88 8.68
N PRO A 6 3.84 2.01 9.21
CA PRO A 6 4.10 1.69 10.63
C PRO A 6 3.56 2.72 11.62
N ASN A 7 3.06 3.86 11.14
CA ASN A 7 2.38 4.81 12.00
C ASN A 7 1.03 4.25 12.49
N LEU A 8 0.27 3.58 11.62
CA LEU A 8 -1.11 3.16 11.91
C LEU A 8 -1.23 2.25 13.16
N PRO A 9 -0.48 1.13 13.29
CA PRO A 9 -0.62 0.25 14.46
C PRO A 9 -0.15 0.90 15.77
N ARG A 10 0.83 1.81 15.68
CA ARG A 10 1.32 2.55 16.85
C ARG A 10 0.27 3.53 17.35
N PHE A 11 -0.53 4.13 16.46
CA PHE A 11 -1.63 5.01 16.83
C PHE A 11 -2.80 4.23 17.44
N ASP A 12 -3.17 3.10 16.86
CA ASP A 12 -4.18 2.20 17.44
C ASP A 12 -3.79 1.82 18.88
N TYR A 13 -2.55 1.39 19.09
CA TYR A 13 -2.04 1.05 20.43
C TYR A 13 -2.04 2.21 21.43
N LEU A 14 -1.59 3.41 21.02
CA LEU A 14 -1.56 4.59 21.91
C LEU A 14 -2.97 5.11 22.25
N THR A 15 -3.91 4.94 21.32
CA THR A 15 -5.33 5.25 21.52
C THR A 15 -5.92 4.29 22.55
N ASP A 16 -5.69 2.99 22.39
CA ASP A 16 -6.25 1.95 23.26
C ASP A 16 -5.78 2.06 24.71
N ILE A 17 -4.53 2.50 24.95
CA ILE A 17 -4.00 2.70 26.31
C ILE A 17 -4.24 4.11 26.87
N GLY A 18 -4.99 4.96 26.16
CA GLY A 18 -5.33 6.31 26.60
C GLY A 18 -4.15 7.28 26.72
N LYS A 19 -3.03 7.02 26.02
CA LYS A 19 -1.81 7.85 26.05
C LYS A 19 -1.63 8.71 24.80
N LEU A 20 -2.65 8.80 23.95
CA LEU A 20 -2.62 9.65 22.77
C LEU A 20 -2.81 11.11 23.18
N THR A 21 -1.74 11.90 23.12
CA THR A 21 -1.84 13.36 23.27
C THR A 21 -2.25 14.01 21.95
N ASP A 22 -2.88 15.18 22.01
CA ASP A 22 -3.30 15.92 20.82
C ASP A 22 -2.13 16.29 19.90
N ASP A 23 -0.96 16.56 20.47
CA ASP A 23 0.28 16.82 19.72
C ASP A 23 0.73 15.59 18.91
N ILE A 24 0.71 14.41 19.54
CA ILE A 24 1.10 13.15 18.90
C ILE A 24 0.11 12.80 17.78
N LYS A 25 -1.19 12.97 18.02
CA LYS A 25 -2.24 12.79 17.01
C LYS A 25 -2.10 13.75 15.84
N SER A 26 -1.83 15.03 16.10
CA SER A 26 -1.66 16.04 15.05
C SER A 26 -0.43 15.75 14.18
N MET A 27 0.68 15.35 14.80
CA MET A 27 1.88 14.93 14.09
C MET A 27 1.62 13.66 13.24
N ALA A 28 0.83 12.72 13.75
CA ALA A 28 0.38 11.51 13.03
C ALA A 28 -0.31 11.86 11.71
N ILE A 29 -1.37 12.67 11.82
CA ILE A 29 -2.23 13.07 10.72
C ILE A 29 -1.39 13.81 9.67
N ARG A 30 -0.48 14.69 10.10
CA ARG A 30 0.45 15.38 9.19
C ARG A 30 1.35 14.38 8.43
N ASN A 31 1.89 13.39 9.13
CA ASN A 31 2.75 12.38 8.51
C ASN A 31 1.97 11.48 7.55
N LEU A 32 0.74 11.09 7.91
CA LEU A 32 -0.17 10.33 7.05
C LEU A 32 -0.52 11.11 5.79
N ASN A 33 -0.94 12.37 5.91
CA ASN A 33 -1.23 13.22 4.76
C ASN A 33 -0.01 13.41 3.85
N THR A 34 1.17 13.67 4.43
CA THR A 34 2.42 13.80 3.67
C THR A 34 2.78 12.50 2.96
N GLY A 35 2.61 11.35 3.63
CA GLY A 35 2.86 10.04 3.06
C GLY A 35 1.89 9.72 1.93
N TYR A 36 0.58 9.97 2.11
CA TYR A 36 -0.43 9.81 1.07
C TYR A 36 -0.06 10.56 -0.21
N GLN A 37 0.24 11.86 -0.09
CA GLN A 37 0.66 12.67 -1.25
C GLN A 37 1.96 12.18 -1.91
N ARG A 38 2.89 11.64 -1.12
CA ARG A 38 4.12 11.04 -1.67
C ARG A 38 3.84 9.76 -2.44
N GLU A 39 2.98 8.89 -1.92
CA GLU A 39 2.64 7.63 -2.57
C GLU A 39 2.02 7.84 -3.95
N LEU A 40 1.21 8.89 -4.12
CA LEU A 40 0.59 9.20 -5.42
C LEU A 40 1.61 9.43 -6.56
N ASN A 41 2.88 9.74 -6.27
CA ASN A 41 3.92 9.86 -7.29
C ASN A 41 4.35 8.51 -7.89
N TYR A 42 4.02 7.40 -7.22
CA TYR A 42 4.34 6.03 -7.65
C TYR A 42 3.17 5.37 -8.40
N ARG A 43 2.09 6.12 -8.62
CA ARG A 43 0.88 5.66 -9.31
C ARG A 43 1.05 5.71 -10.84
N HIS A 44 0.50 4.71 -11.50
CA HIS A 44 0.31 4.61 -12.94
C HIS A 44 -1.06 5.12 -13.39
N TYR A 45 -1.20 5.47 -14.66
CA TYR A 45 -2.46 5.99 -15.22
C TYR A 45 -3.59 4.95 -15.19
N ASP A 46 -3.22 3.67 -15.20
CA ASP A 46 -4.16 2.55 -15.11
C ASP A 46 -4.62 2.24 -13.68
N GLY A 47 -4.16 3.01 -12.69
CA GLY A 47 -4.51 2.85 -11.28
C GLY A 47 -3.53 2.02 -10.46
N SER A 48 -2.55 1.37 -11.10
CA SER A 48 -1.57 0.53 -10.40
C SER A 48 -0.42 1.32 -9.78
N PHE A 49 0.39 0.65 -8.94
CA PHE A 49 1.55 1.23 -8.28
C PHE A 49 2.80 0.41 -8.55
N SER A 50 3.92 1.09 -8.73
CA SER A 50 5.25 0.46 -8.86
C SER A 50 6.30 1.23 -8.06
N ALA A 51 7.54 0.74 -8.01
CA ALA A 51 8.58 1.40 -7.23
C ALA A 51 9.01 2.77 -7.80
N PHE A 52 8.86 2.97 -9.12
CA PHE A 52 9.21 4.22 -9.81
C PHE A 52 8.05 4.85 -10.60
N GLY A 53 6.82 4.44 -10.28
CA GLY A 53 5.61 4.92 -10.98
C GLY A 53 5.74 4.76 -12.49
N GLN A 54 5.35 5.80 -13.22
CA GLN A 54 5.32 5.82 -14.69
C GLN A 54 6.65 5.58 -15.40
N SER A 55 7.77 5.56 -14.66
CA SER A 55 9.07 5.20 -15.23
C SER A 55 9.23 3.69 -15.40
N ASP A 56 8.47 2.88 -14.65
CA ASP A 56 8.37 1.44 -14.86
C ASP A 56 7.39 1.13 -15.99
N ASN A 57 7.61 0.02 -16.70
CA ASN A 57 6.73 -0.38 -17.82
C ASN A 57 5.35 -0.87 -17.36
N GLU A 58 5.23 -1.34 -16.12
CA GLU A 58 3.98 -1.87 -15.55
C GLU A 58 3.95 -1.70 -14.03
N GLY A 59 2.73 -1.70 -13.47
CA GLY A 59 2.49 -1.77 -12.03
C GLY A 59 2.82 -3.13 -11.43
N SER A 60 3.09 -3.16 -10.13
CA SER A 60 3.29 -4.39 -9.37
C SER A 60 2.02 -4.84 -8.67
N MET A 61 1.67 -6.12 -8.81
CA MET A 61 0.52 -6.72 -8.12
C MET A 61 0.63 -6.56 -6.61
N PHE A 62 1.79 -6.93 -6.05
CA PHE A 62 2.04 -6.85 -4.62
C PHE A 62 1.98 -5.41 -4.10
N LEU A 63 2.66 -4.47 -4.77
CA LEU A 63 2.68 -3.07 -4.32
C LEU A 63 1.30 -2.44 -4.41
N THR A 64 0.57 -2.67 -5.50
CA THR A 64 -0.79 -2.13 -5.67
C THR A 64 -1.73 -2.65 -4.58
N ALA A 65 -1.71 -3.96 -4.30
CA ALA A 65 -2.52 -4.55 -3.23
C ALA A 65 -2.12 -4.03 -1.84
N PHE A 66 -0.81 -3.86 -1.59
CA PHE A 66 -0.29 -3.34 -0.34
C PHE A 66 -0.69 -1.89 -0.08
N VAL A 67 -0.61 -1.04 -1.12
CA VAL A 67 -1.04 0.37 -1.06
C VAL A 67 -2.55 0.45 -0.84
N LEU A 68 -3.34 -0.32 -1.61
CA LEU A 68 -4.80 -0.36 -1.48
C LEU A 68 -5.21 -0.66 -0.04
N ARG A 69 -4.67 -1.72 0.55
CA ARG A 69 -4.93 -2.07 1.95
C ARG A 69 -4.52 -0.95 2.91
N SER A 70 -3.33 -0.40 2.74
CA SER A 70 -2.81 0.66 3.61
C SER A 70 -3.68 1.91 3.57
N PHE A 71 -4.22 2.27 2.41
CA PHE A 71 -5.11 3.42 2.27
C PHE A 71 -6.49 3.18 2.86
N TYR A 72 -7.07 1.99 2.68
CA TYR A 72 -8.31 1.61 3.39
C TYR A 72 -8.16 1.72 4.92
N GLU A 73 -7.03 1.27 5.48
CA GLU A 73 -6.76 1.42 6.91
C GLU A 73 -6.59 2.90 7.32
N ALA A 74 -5.99 3.73 6.46
CA ALA A 74 -5.75 5.14 6.72
C ALA A 74 -7.01 6.03 6.68
N GLN A 75 -8.09 5.59 6.03
CA GLN A 75 -9.38 6.30 5.99
C GLN A 75 -9.95 6.61 7.40
N ARG A 76 -9.52 5.86 8.43
CA ARG A 76 -9.89 6.12 9.83
C ARG A 76 -9.35 7.46 10.37
N TYR A 77 -8.29 8.02 9.75
CA TYR A 77 -7.56 9.18 10.28
C TYR A 77 -7.43 10.33 9.29
N ILE A 78 -7.40 10.04 7.99
CA ILE A 78 -7.26 11.04 6.92
C ILE A 78 -8.25 10.78 5.79
N THR A 79 -8.58 11.81 5.03
CA THR A 79 -9.38 11.67 3.81
C THR A 79 -8.55 11.03 2.70
N ILE A 80 -9.06 9.96 2.12
CA ILE A 80 -8.52 9.30 0.92
C ILE A 80 -9.55 9.44 -0.19
N ASP A 81 -9.10 9.59 -1.43
CA ASP A 81 -9.98 9.66 -2.61
C ASP A 81 -10.54 8.27 -2.94
N ASP A 82 -11.87 8.11 -2.91
CA ASP A 82 -12.53 6.83 -3.18
C ASP A 82 -12.36 6.37 -4.63
N SER A 83 -12.18 7.31 -5.57
CA SER A 83 -11.93 6.97 -6.98
C SER A 83 -10.59 6.25 -7.14
N LEU A 84 -9.57 6.67 -6.39
CA LEU A 84 -8.26 6.04 -6.35
C LEU A 84 -8.34 4.59 -5.84
N LEU A 85 -9.11 4.35 -4.77
CA LEU A 85 -9.32 3.01 -4.21
C LEU A 85 -10.03 2.10 -5.21
N THR A 86 -11.05 2.64 -5.88
CA THR A 86 -11.82 1.94 -6.91
C THR A 86 -10.94 1.56 -8.10
N ASP A 87 -10.09 2.48 -8.57
CA ASP A 87 -9.16 2.23 -9.68
C ASP A 87 -8.17 1.12 -9.36
N MET A 88 -7.55 1.15 -8.18
CA MET A 88 -6.64 0.09 -7.71
C MET A 88 -7.36 -1.26 -7.60
N GLN A 89 -8.55 -1.29 -6.98
CA GLN A 89 -9.33 -2.51 -6.82
C GLN A 89 -9.73 -3.11 -8.17
N LYS A 90 -10.18 -2.26 -9.10
CA LYS A 90 -10.50 -2.67 -10.46
C LYS A 90 -9.26 -3.24 -11.16
N TRP A 91 -8.13 -2.54 -11.12
CA TRP A 91 -6.89 -3.00 -11.74
C TRP A 91 -6.44 -4.38 -11.25
N ILE A 92 -6.58 -4.65 -9.95
CA ILE A 92 -6.27 -5.94 -9.33
C ILE A 92 -7.26 -7.01 -9.81
N THR A 93 -8.57 -6.74 -9.69
CA THR A 93 -9.63 -7.72 -10.00
C THR A 93 -9.70 -8.07 -11.49
N ASP A 94 -9.43 -7.12 -12.38
CA ASP A 94 -9.33 -7.33 -13.83
C ASP A 94 -8.18 -8.30 -14.21
N ARG A 95 -7.24 -8.57 -13.28
CA ARG A 95 -6.09 -9.47 -13.47
C ARG A 95 -6.24 -10.80 -12.72
N GLN A 96 -7.39 -11.07 -12.10
CA GLN A 96 -7.63 -12.36 -11.47
C GLN A 96 -7.71 -13.47 -12.54
N GLN A 97 -7.01 -14.57 -12.31
CA GLN A 97 -7.01 -15.74 -13.18
C GLN A 97 -8.27 -16.59 -12.95
N ALA A 98 -8.58 -17.49 -13.90
CA ALA A 98 -9.78 -18.33 -13.84
C ALA A 98 -9.83 -19.28 -12.63
N ASP A 99 -8.67 -19.61 -12.07
CA ASP A 99 -8.51 -20.41 -10.84
C ASP A 99 -8.60 -19.56 -9.56
N GLY A 100 -8.79 -18.24 -9.68
CA GLY A 100 -8.86 -17.29 -8.59
C GLY A 100 -7.50 -16.72 -8.15
N CYS A 101 -6.39 -17.17 -8.72
CA CYS A 101 -5.05 -16.68 -8.42
C CYS A 101 -4.81 -15.27 -9.00
N PHE A 102 -3.87 -14.54 -8.39
CA PHE A 102 -3.39 -13.26 -8.92
C PHE A 102 -1.97 -13.42 -9.46
N PRO A 103 -1.68 -12.94 -10.68
CA PRO A 103 -0.37 -13.10 -11.28
C PRO A 103 0.66 -12.22 -10.57
N ASN A 104 1.88 -12.74 -10.45
CA ASN A 104 3.02 -11.97 -9.97
C ASN A 104 3.57 -11.09 -11.11
N VAL A 105 2.97 -9.92 -11.28
CA VAL A 105 3.38 -8.89 -12.27
C VAL A 105 4.10 -7.73 -11.59
N GLY A 106 4.96 -7.06 -12.36
CA GLY A 106 5.77 -5.92 -11.94
C GLY A 106 6.91 -6.26 -10.99
N ARG A 107 7.92 -5.39 -10.99
CA ARG A 107 9.12 -5.57 -10.16
C ARG A 107 8.91 -5.03 -8.75
N ILE A 108 9.44 -5.77 -7.77
CA ILE A 108 9.59 -5.32 -6.39
C ILE A 108 11.09 -5.11 -6.16
N ILE A 109 11.48 -3.89 -5.75
CA ILE A 109 12.89 -3.50 -5.62
C ILE A 109 13.41 -3.75 -4.20
N ASP A 110 12.56 -3.53 -3.21
CA ASP A 110 12.84 -3.81 -1.82
C ASP A 110 12.02 -5.02 -1.37
N THR A 111 12.64 -6.20 -1.42
CA THR A 111 12.00 -7.46 -1.01
C THR A 111 11.77 -7.53 0.49
N GLY A 112 12.44 -6.69 1.29
CA GLY A 112 12.19 -6.57 2.74
C GLY A 112 10.76 -6.10 3.05
N ILE A 113 10.10 -5.39 2.13
CA ILE A 113 8.70 -4.97 2.25
C ILE A 113 7.74 -6.18 2.10
N GLN A 114 8.18 -7.26 1.46
CA GLN A 114 7.38 -8.48 1.30
C GLN A 114 7.37 -9.34 2.58
N GLY A 115 8.26 -9.08 3.54
CA GLY A 115 8.37 -9.85 4.76
C GLY A 115 8.56 -11.35 4.46
N GLY A 116 7.73 -12.21 5.07
CA GLY A 116 7.80 -13.67 4.90
C GLY A 116 7.27 -14.23 3.57
N LEU A 117 6.91 -13.39 2.60
CA LEU A 117 6.43 -13.83 1.28
C LEU A 117 7.58 -14.21 0.33
N GLU A 118 8.84 -14.04 0.74
CA GLU A 118 10.00 -14.61 0.05
C GLU A 118 10.01 -16.14 0.21
N GLY A 119 9.15 -16.87 -0.53
CA GLY A 119 9.18 -18.32 -0.44
C GLY A 119 8.12 -19.11 -1.20
N GLU A 120 8.20 -19.15 -2.53
CA GLU A 120 8.17 -20.43 -3.26
C GLU A 120 9.13 -20.30 -4.46
N LYS A 121 10.41 -20.61 -4.23
CA LYS A 121 11.30 -20.95 -5.35
C LYS A 121 10.76 -22.25 -5.94
N PRO A 122 10.56 -22.36 -7.27
CA PRO A 122 10.16 -23.63 -7.86
C PRO A 122 11.19 -24.68 -7.46
N ARG A 123 10.72 -25.79 -6.87
CA ARG A 123 11.59 -26.96 -6.68
C ARG A 123 12.04 -27.37 -8.08
N ALA A 124 13.32 -27.16 -8.37
CA ALA A 124 13.95 -27.79 -9.50
C ALA A 124 13.84 -29.31 -9.27
N PHE A 125 13.16 -29.99 -10.19
CA PHE A 125 13.33 -31.42 -10.39
C PHE A 125 14.60 -31.64 -11.20
#